data_AF-A0A7C5BZK0-F1
#
_entry.id   AF-A0A7C5BZK0-F1
#
_cell.length_a   1.000
_cell.length_b   1.000
_cell.length_c   1.000
_cell.angle_alpha   90.00
_cell.angle_beta   90.00
_cell.angle_gamma   90.00
#
_symmetry.space_group_name_H-M   'P 1'
#
loop_
_entity.id
_entity.type
_entity.pdbx_description
1 polymer ?
#
loop_
_entity_poly.entity_id
_entity_poly.type
_entity_poly.pdbx_seq_one_letter_code
_entity_poly.pdbx_strand_id
1 'polypeptide(L)'
;MDIQAWVTAEEGKDLSRLNPHPPKSTSSSAGSVKVRSRRQRSAEPAVAVSPTVPGGTGSSNGKPEKSKTRKKSKRALGKRLDDELLLLDDDLLEELQGPRELEDGEDKLDDPVRIYLMQMGEIPLLTRKGEIEAAKRIERARRRFRHAMLATHFVLQAAMGLAQRIKDGRLRLDRTVEVSVTNMREKRRVMRILGPNLATLEGLVEQNRRDFRIAISRREPKEQRRAAWRRLAIRRSRAVRLIEELGLRTQRLQPLLEKLEEISRSMDELQQRIRELRAQAPNEPELRSLRSQLKLLMRTTLETPFSLRRRLEKIRALREEYDAAKRALSASNLRLVVSIAKRYRNRGLSFLDLIQEGNTGLMRAVDKFEYARGYKFSTYATWWIRQAITRAIADQSRTIRLPVHMIETMSRVRAAGRLLQQLEGREPTLEESASLAGVPLEEAKSAIQLTRQPLSLDQPVGKHEESFFGEFLQDYREHDPLDEMNRELLKKRINEVLSGLTYREREILRLRYGLADGYSYTLEEVGKIFSVTRERVRQIEAKAVRKLQHPMRARKLLGFIDHAEKIEAQYAAIPHPPLPLD
;
A
#
# COMPACT_ATOMS: atom_id res chain seq x y z
N MET A 1 -24.18 13.99 -14.33
CA MET A 1 -23.39 12.95 -13.65
C MET A 1 -23.03 11.88 -14.67
N ASP A 2 -21.79 11.89 -15.11
CA ASP A 2 -21.30 10.97 -16.14
C ASP A 2 -20.90 9.64 -15.50
N ILE A 3 -21.71 8.60 -15.72
CA ILE A 3 -21.47 7.25 -15.19
C ILE A 3 -20.11 6.72 -15.69
N GLN A 4 -19.64 7.16 -16.86
CA GLN A 4 -18.34 6.78 -17.41
C GLN A 4 -17.16 7.39 -16.64
N ALA A 5 -17.30 8.63 -16.14
CA ALA A 5 -16.27 9.31 -15.36
C ALA A 5 -16.00 8.66 -13.99
N TRP A 6 -16.97 7.91 -13.46
CA TRP A 6 -16.78 7.22 -12.18
C TRP A 6 -16.04 5.89 -12.31
N VAL A 7 -16.30 5.12 -13.38
CA VAL A 7 -15.52 3.89 -13.63
C VAL A 7 -14.03 4.25 -13.81
N THR A 8 -13.72 5.45 -14.30
CA THR A 8 -12.35 5.97 -14.41
C THR A 8 -11.74 6.48 -13.09
N ALA A 9 -12.57 6.92 -12.14
CA ALA A 9 -12.08 7.51 -10.88
C ALA A 9 -11.55 6.47 -9.87
N GLU A 10 -11.92 5.20 -9.98
CA GLU A 10 -11.40 4.11 -9.14
C GLU A 10 -9.90 3.79 -9.37
N GLU A 11 -9.24 4.43 -10.36
CA GLU A 11 -7.82 4.20 -10.66
C GLU A 11 -6.91 5.43 -10.42
N GLY A 12 -7.38 6.51 -9.79
CA GLY A 12 -6.49 7.64 -9.45
C GLY A 12 -7.12 8.70 -8.55
N LYS A 13 -6.37 9.09 -7.51
CA LYS A 13 -6.58 10.23 -6.59
C LYS A 13 -7.16 11.46 -7.33
N ASP A 14 -8.35 11.89 -6.91
CA ASP A 14 -8.86 13.29 -6.85
C ASP A 14 -10.38 13.36 -7.06
N LEU A 15 -11.13 13.39 -5.95
CA LEU A 15 -12.58 13.60 -5.91
C LEU A 15 -12.99 15.09 -5.88
N SER A 16 -12.06 16.01 -6.09
CA SER A 16 -12.25 17.46 -5.84
C SER A 16 -12.81 18.27 -7.03
N ARG A 17 -13.10 17.66 -8.19
CA ARG A 17 -13.43 18.40 -9.42
C ARG A 17 -14.88 18.36 -9.90
N LEU A 18 -15.84 18.02 -9.02
CA LEU A 18 -17.27 18.05 -9.35
C LEU A 18 -17.99 19.18 -8.60
N ASN A 19 -17.62 20.44 -8.85
CA ASN A 19 -18.45 21.61 -8.52
C ASN A 19 -18.41 22.64 -9.66
N PRO A 20 -19.55 23.13 -10.16
CA PRO A 20 -19.59 24.15 -11.21
C PRO A 20 -19.72 25.56 -10.61
N HIS A 21 -18.68 26.38 -10.74
CA HIS A 21 -18.81 27.84 -10.66
C HIS A 21 -18.45 28.46 -12.03
N PRO A 22 -19.27 29.38 -12.56
CA PRO A 22 -18.98 30.10 -13.81
C PRO A 22 -18.08 31.34 -13.57
N PRO A 23 -17.52 31.93 -14.65
CA PRO A 23 -16.18 32.51 -14.66
C PRO A 23 -16.15 34.04 -14.76
N LYS A 24 -14.96 34.61 -14.51
CA LYS A 24 -14.38 35.85 -15.10
C LYS A 24 -13.01 36.06 -14.43
N SER A 25 -11.94 36.54 -15.06
CA SER A 25 -11.64 36.89 -16.45
C SER A 25 -10.17 37.35 -16.47
N THR A 26 -9.49 37.10 -17.59
CA THR A 26 -8.35 37.87 -18.17
C THR A 26 -7.03 37.90 -17.38
N SER A 27 -5.84 37.74 -17.98
CA SER A 27 -5.45 37.66 -19.39
C SER A 27 -3.96 37.31 -19.47
N SER A 28 -3.61 36.47 -20.46
CA SER A 28 -2.48 36.56 -21.44
C SER A 28 -1.06 36.96 -20.95
N SER A 29 0.05 36.47 -21.50
CA SER A 29 0.32 35.72 -22.72
C SER A 29 1.77 35.23 -22.73
N ALA A 30 2.00 34.22 -23.59
CA ALA A 30 3.20 33.96 -24.41
C ALA A 30 4.57 33.72 -23.71
N GLY A 31 5.43 32.81 -24.17
CA GLY A 31 5.49 32.13 -25.46
C GLY A 31 6.46 30.95 -25.48
N SER A 32 6.34 30.19 -26.57
CA SER A 32 7.18 29.04 -26.94
C SER A 32 8.63 29.41 -27.19
N VAL A 33 9.57 28.51 -26.87
CA VAL A 33 10.71 28.21 -27.76
C VAL A 33 11.05 26.71 -27.69
N LYS A 34 11.23 26.14 -28.88
CA LYS A 34 11.58 24.77 -29.20
C LYS A 34 13.05 24.77 -29.61
N VAL A 35 13.92 23.93 -29.05
CA VAL A 35 15.28 23.72 -29.58
C VAL A 35 15.61 22.23 -29.63
N ARG A 36 15.98 21.79 -30.84
CA ARG A 36 16.57 20.50 -31.21
C ARG A 36 18.03 20.40 -30.75
N SER A 37 18.51 19.16 -30.63
CA SER A 37 19.83 18.63 -31.03
C SER A 37 20.34 17.66 -29.96
N ARG A 38 21.14 16.63 -30.20
CA ARG A 38 21.57 15.82 -31.35
C ARG A 38 22.37 14.68 -30.70
N ARG A 39 22.40 13.52 -31.35
CA ARG A 39 23.22 12.34 -31.01
C ARG A 39 24.65 12.68 -30.55
N GLN A 40 25.20 11.89 -29.64
CA GLN A 40 26.50 11.23 -29.84
C GLN A 40 26.67 10.00 -28.94
N ARG A 41 27.19 8.93 -29.56
CA ARG A 41 27.68 7.69 -28.96
C ARG A 41 29.20 7.82 -28.84
N SER A 42 29.76 7.32 -27.74
CA SER A 42 31.16 6.88 -27.55
C SER A 42 31.19 6.29 -26.12
N ALA A 43 31.39 5.01 -25.81
CA ALA A 43 32.33 3.98 -26.26
C ALA A 43 33.79 4.38 -26.04
N GLU A 44 34.41 3.83 -24.98
CA GLU A 44 35.84 3.49 -24.80
C GLU A 44 36.09 3.06 -23.32
N PRO A 45 37.18 2.35 -22.98
CA PRO A 45 37.72 1.16 -23.63
C PRO A 45 38.05 0.01 -22.64
N ALA A 46 38.19 -1.19 -23.21
CA ALA A 46 38.82 -2.35 -22.57
C ALA A 46 40.34 -2.20 -22.60
N VAL A 47 40.99 -2.47 -21.46
CA VAL A 47 42.46 -2.63 -21.39
C VAL A 47 42.77 -4.12 -21.39
N ALA A 48 43.41 -4.55 -22.48
CA ALA A 48 44.08 -5.83 -22.59
C ALA A 48 45.54 -5.67 -22.14
N VAL A 49 46.04 -6.61 -21.34
CA VAL A 49 47.48 -6.87 -21.20
C VAL A 49 47.67 -8.38 -21.32
N SER A 50 48.60 -8.79 -22.19
CA SER A 50 49.15 -10.13 -22.37
C SER A 50 50.68 -10.00 -22.37
N PRO A 51 51.48 -11.07 -22.55
CA PRO A 51 51.66 -12.24 -21.70
C PRO A 51 53.16 -12.48 -21.38
N THR A 52 53.50 -13.26 -20.34
CA THR A 52 54.80 -13.97 -20.33
C THR A 52 54.78 -15.22 -19.44
N VAL A 53 55.24 -16.32 -20.05
CA VAL A 53 55.55 -17.69 -19.56
C VAL A 53 57.09 -17.72 -19.38
N PRO A 54 57.74 -18.49 -18.46
CA PRO A 54 57.80 -19.97 -18.42
C PRO A 54 57.79 -20.57 -17.00
N GLY A 55 57.65 -21.87 -16.74
CA GLY A 55 57.59 -23.12 -17.49
C GLY A 55 57.67 -24.23 -16.43
N GLY A 56 57.08 -25.41 -16.65
CA GLY A 56 57.13 -26.49 -15.66
C GLY A 56 56.18 -27.63 -15.93
N THR A 57 56.71 -28.66 -16.58
CA THR A 57 56.13 -29.94 -17.00
C THR A 57 55.43 -30.75 -15.91
N GLY A 58 54.33 -31.43 -16.27
CA GLY A 58 53.71 -32.46 -15.43
C GLY A 58 52.40 -33.00 -15.98
N SER A 59 52.49 -33.91 -16.96
CA SER A 59 51.35 -34.63 -17.54
C SER A 59 50.80 -35.66 -16.54
N SER A 60 49.52 -35.62 -16.21
CA SER A 60 48.76 -36.83 -15.87
C SER A 60 47.28 -36.68 -16.24
N ASN A 61 46.83 -37.65 -17.04
CA ASN A 61 45.50 -37.77 -17.61
C ASN A 61 44.54 -38.35 -16.55
N GLY A 62 43.47 -37.63 -16.19
CA GLY A 62 42.47 -38.10 -15.23
C GLY A 62 41.05 -37.65 -15.60
N LYS A 63 40.20 -38.60 -16.01
CA LYS A 63 38.80 -38.42 -16.44
C LYS A 63 37.92 -37.70 -15.38
N PRO A 64 36.87 -36.94 -15.79
CA PRO A 64 36.00 -36.22 -14.87
C PRO A 64 34.80 -37.07 -14.43
N GLU A 65 34.99 -37.99 -13.47
CA GLU A 65 33.88 -38.82 -12.94
C GLU A 65 33.30 -38.33 -11.60
N LYS A 66 34.00 -37.44 -10.87
CA LYS A 66 33.57 -36.99 -9.53
C LYS A 66 32.57 -35.81 -9.52
N SER A 67 32.29 -35.17 -10.66
CA SER A 67 31.38 -34.00 -10.73
C SER A 67 29.89 -34.37 -10.86
N LYS A 68 29.58 -35.56 -11.41
CA LYS A 68 28.19 -36.04 -11.61
C LYS A 68 27.58 -36.58 -10.32
N THR A 69 28.36 -37.25 -9.47
CA THR A 69 27.93 -37.76 -8.16
C THR A 69 27.60 -36.61 -7.22
N ARG A 70 28.48 -35.60 -7.09
CA ARG A 70 28.25 -34.40 -6.26
C ARG A 70 27.01 -33.59 -6.70
N LYS A 71 26.73 -33.51 -8.01
CA LYS A 71 25.50 -32.87 -8.56
C LYS A 71 24.23 -33.69 -8.27
N LYS A 72 24.28 -35.02 -8.30
CA LYS A 72 23.16 -35.89 -7.89
C LYS A 72 22.88 -35.77 -6.39
N SER A 73 23.92 -35.74 -5.54
CA SER A 73 23.78 -35.56 -4.09
C SER A 73 23.19 -34.20 -3.74
N LYS A 74 23.66 -33.10 -4.36
CA LYS A 74 23.10 -31.75 -4.16
C LYS A 74 21.66 -31.62 -4.64
N ARG A 75 21.29 -32.29 -5.73
CA ARG A 75 19.91 -32.27 -6.26
C ARG A 75 18.95 -33.13 -5.42
N ALA A 76 19.44 -34.22 -4.82
CA ALA A 76 18.70 -35.01 -3.85
C ALA A 76 18.54 -34.27 -2.51
N LEU A 77 19.56 -33.54 -2.05
CA LEU A 77 19.47 -32.63 -0.89
C LEU A 77 18.52 -31.46 -1.18
N GLY A 78 18.57 -30.83 -2.35
CA GLY A 78 17.65 -29.75 -2.72
C GLY A 78 16.19 -30.21 -2.75
N LYS A 79 15.93 -31.42 -3.26
CA LYS A 79 14.57 -32.00 -3.24
C LYS A 79 14.12 -32.38 -1.83
N ARG A 80 15.06 -32.90 -1.00
CA ARG A 80 14.82 -33.12 0.43
C ARG A 80 14.53 -31.80 1.15
N LEU A 81 15.26 -30.73 0.86
CA LEU A 81 15.02 -29.38 1.37
C LEU A 81 13.66 -28.83 0.95
N ASP A 82 13.22 -29.06 -0.29
CA ASP A 82 11.90 -28.61 -0.76
C ASP A 82 10.76 -29.43 -0.12
N ASP A 83 10.92 -30.75 -0.03
CA ASP A 83 9.96 -31.67 0.62
C ASP A 83 9.95 -31.50 2.15
N GLU A 84 11.12 -31.23 2.75
CA GLU A 84 11.28 -30.82 4.15
C GLU A 84 10.79 -29.39 4.35
N LEU A 85 10.94 -28.43 3.44
CA LEU A 85 10.34 -27.09 3.60
C LEU A 85 8.80 -27.18 3.67
N LEU A 86 8.21 -28.10 2.90
CA LEU A 86 6.78 -28.38 2.90
C LEU A 86 6.27 -29.07 4.18
N LEU A 87 7.13 -29.84 4.86
CA LEU A 87 6.84 -30.53 6.12
C LEU A 87 7.25 -29.71 7.36
N LEU A 88 8.35 -28.97 7.25
CA LEU A 88 8.95 -28.10 8.26
C LEU A 88 8.24 -26.76 8.37
N ASP A 89 7.38 -26.34 7.43
CA ASP A 89 6.48 -25.19 7.67
C ASP A 89 5.71 -25.33 9.01
N ASP A 90 5.49 -26.57 9.49
CA ASP A 90 4.86 -26.84 10.79
C ASP A 90 5.88 -26.88 11.97
N ASP A 91 7.11 -27.41 11.81
CA ASP A 91 8.13 -27.56 12.89
C ASP A 91 9.18 -26.40 12.97
N LEU A 92 9.48 -25.70 11.86
CA LEU A 92 10.52 -24.65 11.78
C LEU A 92 10.21 -23.43 12.64
N LEU A 93 8.93 -23.19 12.88
CA LEU A 93 8.42 -21.94 13.44
C LEU A 93 8.17 -22.05 14.96
N GLU A 94 8.55 -23.17 15.58
CA GLU A 94 8.53 -23.41 17.03
C GLU A 94 9.75 -22.77 17.75
N GLU A 95 10.89 -22.60 17.06
CA GLU A 95 12.18 -22.12 17.62
C GLU A 95 12.46 -20.62 17.44
N LEU A 96 11.45 -19.82 17.06
CA LEU A 96 11.61 -18.37 16.92
C LEU A 96 11.64 -17.61 18.26
N GLN A 97 11.56 -18.32 19.39
CA GLN A 97 11.70 -17.77 20.74
C GLN A 97 12.64 -18.66 21.56
N GLY A 98 13.63 -18.04 22.22
CA GLY A 98 14.29 -18.66 23.37
C GLY A 98 13.28 -18.87 24.51
N PRO A 99 13.65 -19.63 25.56
CA PRO A 99 12.74 -19.93 26.66
C PRO A 99 12.28 -18.61 27.30
N ARG A 100 11.01 -18.26 27.13
CA ARG A 100 10.32 -17.29 27.95
C ARG A 100 9.45 -18.08 28.91
N GLU A 101 9.73 -17.88 30.18
CA GLU A 101 8.97 -18.42 31.29
C GLU A 101 7.50 -18.01 31.12
N LEU A 102 6.63 -19.01 31.31
CA LEU A 102 5.19 -18.80 31.41
C LEU A 102 4.97 -18.08 32.74
N GLU A 103 4.67 -16.78 32.69
CA GLU A 103 3.83 -16.20 33.73
C GLU A 103 2.39 -16.66 33.46
N ASP A 104 2.09 -17.88 33.93
CA ASP A 104 0.72 -18.31 34.15
C ASP A 104 0.15 -17.49 35.32
N GLY A 105 -0.25 -16.25 35.02
CA GLY A 105 -1.11 -15.46 35.88
C GLY A 105 -2.49 -16.11 35.92
N GLU A 106 -2.80 -16.79 37.02
CA GLU A 106 -4.16 -17.21 37.34
C GLU A 106 -5.07 -15.98 37.45
N ASP A 107 -5.97 -15.79 36.48
CA ASP A 107 -7.26 -15.15 36.74
C ASP A 107 -8.39 -15.83 35.95
N LYS A 108 -9.11 -16.69 36.69
CA LYS A 108 -10.27 -17.47 36.25
C LYS A 108 -11.51 -16.57 36.22
N LEU A 109 -11.90 -16.06 35.05
CA LEU A 109 -13.30 -15.85 34.58
C LEU A 109 -13.37 -14.97 33.32
N ASP A 110 -12.36 -14.12 33.05
CA ASP A 110 -12.39 -13.11 31.98
C ASP A 110 -11.46 -13.38 30.79
N ASP A 111 -10.88 -14.58 30.65
CA ASP A 111 -10.04 -14.90 29.48
C ASP A 111 -10.85 -14.84 28.17
N PRO A 112 -10.59 -13.86 27.29
CA PRO A 112 -11.30 -13.72 26.02
C PRO A 112 -11.13 -14.94 25.11
N VAL A 113 -10.05 -15.70 25.25
CA VAL A 113 -9.85 -16.98 24.55
C VAL A 113 -10.91 -17.99 24.99
N ARG A 114 -11.16 -18.10 26.29
CA ARG A 114 -12.15 -19.05 26.83
C ARG A 114 -13.57 -18.68 26.41
N ILE A 115 -13.93 -17.39 26.45
CA ILE A 115 -15.23 -16.89 25.97
C ILE A 115 -15.42 -17.28 24.50
N TYR A 116 -14.42 -17.03 23.67
CA TYR A 116 -14.45 -17.36 22.25
C TYR A 116 -14.60 -18.87 22.00
N LEU A 117 -13.83 -19.71 22.71
CA LEU A 117 -13.90 -21.16 22.57
C LEU A 117 -15.26 -21.73 23.02
N MET A 118 -15.85 -21.15 24.06
CA MET A 118 -17.19 -21.54 24.55
C MET A 118 -18.27 -21.21 23.51
N GLN A 119 -18.31 -19.98 23.00
CA GLN A 119 -19.27 -19.55 21.97
C GLN A 119 -19.14 -20.38 20.68
N MET A 120 -17.90 -20.69 20.28
CA MET A 120 -17.65 -21.58 19.13
C MET A 120 -18.12 -23.02 19.41
N GLY A 121 -18.03 -23.46 20.67
CA GLY A 121 -18.46 -24.77 21.13
C GLY A 121 -19.94 -25.06 20.90
N GLU A 122 -20.79 -24.04 21.01
CA GLU A 122 -22.25 -24.14 20.82
C GLU A 122 -22.65 -24.49 19.37
N ILE A 123 -21.81 -24.14 18.39
CA ILE A 123 -22.12 -24.37 16.97
C ILE A 123 -21.85 -25.84 16.61
N PRO A 124 -22.83 -26.58 16.07
CA PRO A 124 -22.63 -27.98 15.70
C PRO A 124 -21.72 -28.14 14.48
N LEU A 125 -21.01 -29.27 14.44
CA LEU A 125 -20.19 -29.66 13.28
C LEU A 125 -21.08 -30.03 12.09
N LEU A 126 -20.67 -29.63 10.89
CA LEU A 126 -21.36 -30.02 9.66
C LEU A 126 -20.93 -31.42 9.19
N THR A 127 -21.89 -32.19 8.72
CA THR A 127 -21.61 -33.41 7.95
C THR A 127 -21.21 -33.04 6.51
N ARG A 128 -20.56 -33.96 5.78
CA ARG A 128 -20.21 -33.75 4.36
C ARG A 128 -21.44 -33.38 3.50
N LYS A 129 -22.61 -33.97 3.78
CA LYS A 129 -23.86 -33.61 3.10
C LYS A 129 -24.27 -32.17 3.43
N GLY A 130 -24.17 -31.78 4.70
CA GLY A 130 -24.42 -30.43 5.16
C GLY A 130 -23.48 -29.38 4.55
N GLU A 131 -22.19 -29.70 4.37
CA GLU A 131 -21.23 -28.82 3.69
C GLU A 131 -21.65 -28.53 2.24
N ILE A 132 -22.04 -29.57 1.50
CA ILE A 132 -22.50 -29.44 0.10
C ILE A 132 -23.81 -28.63 0.05
N GLU A 133 -24.73 -28.86 0.97
CA GLU A 133 -25.97 -28.11 1.04
C GLU A 133 -25.74 -26.63 1.36
N ALA A 134 -24.87 -26.33 2.32
CA ALA A 134 -24.46 -24.97 2.65
C ALA A 134 -23.79 -24.28 1.46
N ALA A 135 -22.87 -24.96 0.76
CA ALA A 135 -22.24 -24.42 -0.45
C ALA A 135 -23.25 -24.14 -1.57
N LYS A 136 -24.22 -25.04 -1.79
CA LYS A 136 -25.34 -24.83 -2.74
C LYS A 136 -26.22 -23.65 -2.32
N ARG A 137 -26.48 -23.48 -1.01
CA ARG A 137 -27.25 -22.35 -0.48
C ARG A 137 -26.54 -21.02 -0.76
N ILE A 138 -25.22 -20.96 -0.53
CA ILE A 138 -24.39 -19.80 -0.85
C ILE A 138 -24.44 -19.48 -2.35
N GLU A 139 -24.30 -20.50 -3.21
CA GLU A 139 -24.37 -20.33 -4.67
C GLU A 139 -25.73 -19.76 -5.12
N ARG A 140 -26.83 -20.33 -4.62
CA ARG A 140 -28.19 -19.85 -4.92
C ARG A 140 -28.43 -18.42 -4.40
N ALA A 141 -27.98 -18.11 -3.20
CA ALA A 141 -28.10 -16.77 -2.62
C ALA A 141 -27.27 -15.75 -3.41
N ARG A 142 -26.02 -16.08 -3.74
CA ARG A 142 -25.14 -15.26 -4.59
C ARG A 142 -25.75 -14.96 -5.94
N ARG A 143 -26.32 -15.99 -6.60
CA ARG A 143 -26.98 -15.84 -7.90
C ARG A 143 -28.19 -14.91 -7.81
N ARG A 144 -29.07 -15.09 -6.81
CA ARG A 144 -30.24 -14.22 -6.60
C ARG A 144 -29.83 -12.78 -6.29
N PHE A 145 -28.84 -12.58 -5.42
CA PHE A 145 -28.31 -11.26 -5.08
C PHE A 145 -27.73 -10.56 -6.32
N ARG A 146 -26.85 -11.23 -7.06
CA ARG A 146 -26.25 -10.70 -8.30
C ARG A 146 -27.31 -10.35 -9.34
N HIS A 147 -28.29 -11.23 -9.54
CA HIS A 147 -29.41 -11.01 -10.45
C HIS A 147 -30.21 -9.75 -10.08
N ALA A 148 -30.54 -9.60 -8.79
CA ALA A 148 -31.30 -8.45 -8.31
C ALA A 148 -30.54 -7.13 -8.48
N MET A 149 -29.22 -7.13 -8.24
CA MET A 149 -28.37 -5.96 -8.49
C MET A 149 -28.38 -5.57 -9.97
N LEU A 150 -28.06 -6.52 -10.86
CA LEU A 150 -28.00 -6.29 -12.32
C LEU A 150 -29.36 -5.90 -12.91
N ALA A 151 -30.47 -6.29 -12.28
CA ALA A 151 -31.81 -5.90 -12.70
C ALA A 151 -32.10 -4.40 -12.52
N THR A 152 -31.24 -3.67 -11.81
CA THR A 152 -31.31 -2.20 -11.69
C THR A 152 -30.60 -1.55 -12.87
N HIS A 153 -31.24 -0.59 -13.54
CA HIS A 153 -30.70 0.02 -14.75
C HIS A 153 -29.33 0.66 -14.57
N PHE A 154 -29.12 1.33 -13.43
CA PHE A 154 -27.86 1.97 -13.09
C PHE A 154 -26.69 0.98 -13.01
N VAL A 155 -26.89 -0.15 -12.32
CA VAL A 155 -25.89 -1.22 -12.22
C VAL A 155 -25.66 -1.87 -13.57
N LEU A 156 -26.73 -2.11 -14.34
CA LEU A 156 -26.66 -2.66 -15.68
C LEU A 156 -25.80 -1.79 -16.61
N GLN A 157 -26.00 -0.47 -16.60
CA GLN A 157 -25.19 0.46 -17.41
C GLN A 157 -23.73 0.49 -16.98
N ALA A 158 -23.45 0.50 -15.67
CA ALA A 158 -22.09 0.42 -15.16
C ALA A 158 -21.41 -0.90 -15.56
N ALA A 159 -22.13 -2.03 -15.48
CA ALA A 159 -21.66 -3.34 -15.92
C ALA A 159 -21.37 -3.37 -17.44
N MET A 160 -22.22 -2.73 -18.26
CA MET A 160 -21.95 -2.55 -19.69
C MET A 160 -20.70 -1.69 -19.94
N GLY A 161 -20.53 -0.60 -19.20
CA GLY A 161 -19.32 0.23 -19.30
C GLY A 161 -18.04 -0.53 -18.95
N LEU A 162 -18.09 -1.38 -17.91
CA LEU A 162 -16.98 -2.28 -17.57
C LEU A 162 -16.71 -3.29 -18.70
N ALA A 163 -17.76 -3.91 -19.25
CA ALA A 163 -17.66 -4.85 -20.36
C ALA A 163 -17.10 -4.19 -21.63
N GLN A 164 -17.50 -2.95 -21.93
CA GLN A 164 -16.95 -2.18 -23.05
C GLN A 164 -15.46 -1.88 -22.85
N ARG A 165 -15.05 -1.47 -21.65
CA ARG A 165 -13.62 -1.25 -21.34
C ARG A 165 -12.77 -2.52 -21.48
N ILE A 166 -13.34 -3.70 -21.22
CA ILE A 166 -12.67 -4.98 -21.47
C ILE A 166 -12.52 -5.21 -22.98
N LYS A 167 -13.58 -4.95 -23.76
CA LYS A 167 -13.54 -5.05 -25.23
C LYS A 167 -12.49 -4.12 -25.85
N ASP A 168 -12.37 -2.90 -25.31
CA ASP A 168 -11.42 -1.89 -25.77
C ASP A 168 -9.97 -2.15 -25.29
N GLY A 169 -9.73 -3.22 -24.52
CA GLY A 169 -8.40 -3.56 -24.00
C GLY A 169 -7.91 -2.66 -22.84
N ARG A 170 -8.74 -1.72 -22.36
CA ARG A 170 -8.41 -0.82 -21.23
C ARG A 170 -8.43 -1.53 -19.88
N LEU A 171 -9.22 -2.60 -19.73
CA LEU A 171 -9.30 -3.40 -18.52
C LEU A 171 -8.90 -4.85 -18.78
N ARG A 172 -8.06 -5.40 -17.90
CA ARG A 172 -7.67 -6.81 -17.94
C ARG A 172 -8.86 -7.69 -17.56
N LEU A 173 -9.25 -8.60 -18.45
CA LEU A 173 -10.36 -9.53 -18.26
C LEU A 173 -10.27 -10.32 -16.95
N ASP A 174 -9.07 -10.81 -16.61
CA ASP A 174 -8.82 -11.63 -15.41
C ASP A 174 -9.13 -10.93 -14.09
N ARG A 175 -9.08 -9.60 -14.05
CA ARG A 175 -9.36 -8.83 -12.82
C ARG A 175 -10.85 -8.53 -12.65
N THR A 176 -11.63 -8.61 -13.72
CA THR A 176 -13.02 -8.15 -13.76
C THR A 176 -14.02 -9.30 -13.90
N VAL A 177 -13.62 -10.40 -14.53
CA VAL A 177 -14.43 -11.60 -14.74
C VAL A 177 -14.04 -12.72 -13.77
N GLU A 178 -14.99 -13.54 -13.36
CA GLU A 178 -14.83 -14.76 -12.55
C GLU A 178 -14.29 -15.91 -13.42
N VAL A 179 -13.10 -15.73 -14.01
CA VAL A 179 -12.38 -16.77 -14.75
C VAL A 179 -10.98 -16.91 -14.13
N SER A 180 -10.52 -18.15 -13.99
CA SER A 180 -9.18 -18.43 -13.48
C SER A 180 -8.11 -17.97 -14.48
N VAL A 181 -6.97 -17.51 -13.98
CA VAL A 181 -5.87 -17.00 -14.82
C VAL A 181 -5.36 -18.09 -15.79
N THR A 182 -5.46 -19.36 -15.38
CA THR A 182 -5.00 -20.54 -16.12
C THR A 182 -5.97 -21.00 -17.22
N ASN A 183 -7.26 -20.65 -17.14
CA ASN A 183 -8.25 -21.15 -18.10
C ASN A 183 -8.37 -20.26 -19.34
N MET A 184 -7.43 -20.40 -20.27
CA MET A 184 -7.43 -19.65 -21.54
C MET A 184 -8.67 -19.92 -22.42
N ARG A 185 -9.27 -21.13 -22.32
CA ARG A 185 -10.43 -21.51 -23.12
C ARG A 185 -11.66 -20.69 -22.75
N GLU A 186 -11.92 -20.52 -21.45
CA GLU A 186 -13.01 -19.68 -20.96
C GLU A 186 -12.80 -18.21 -21.32
N LYS A 187 -11.58 -17.67 -21.19
CA LYS A 187 -11.29 -16.29 -21.58
C LYS A 187 -11.61 -16.03 -23.05
N ARG A 188 -11.21 -16.94 -23.95
CA ARG A 188 -11.54 -16.85 -25.38
C ARG A 188 -13.04 -16.93 -25.63
N ARG A 189 -13.76 -17.80 -24.91
CA ARG A 189 -15.23 -17.91 -24.99
C ARG A 189 -15.89 -16.58 -24.59
N VAL A 190 -15.49 -16.00 -23.45
CA VAL A 190 -16.04 -14.73 -22.96
C VAL A 190 -15.78 -13.60 -23.97
N MET A 191 -14.55 -13.49 -24.50
CA MET A 191 -14.22 -12.46 -25.51
C MET A 191 -15.04 -12.59 -26.79
N ARG A 192 -15.35 -13.81 -27.23
CA ARG A 192 -16.19 -14.05 -28.41
C ARG A 192 -17.64 -13.61 -28.19
N ILE A 193 -18.18 -13.86 -27.01
CA ILE A 193 -19.57 -13.53 -26.64
C ILE A 193 -19.72 -12.04 -26.32
N LEU A 194 -18.66 -11.40 -25.80
CA LEU A 194 -18.66 -10.01 -25.35
C LEU A 194 -19.15 -9.02 -26.42
N GLY A 195 -18.65 -9.13 -27.65
CA GLY A 195 -19.01 -8.22 -28.74
C GLY A 195 -20.51 -8.25 -29.08
N PRO A 196 -21.07 -9.40 -29.49
CA PRO A 196 -22.49 -9.54 -29.81
C PRO A 196 -23.42 -9.21 -28.64
N ASN A 197 -23.07 -9.61 -27.41
CA ASN A 197 -23.89 -9.33 -26.23
C ASN A 197 -23.95 -7.82 -25.95
N LEU A 198 -22.83 -7.09 -26.08
CA LEU A 198 -22.80 -5.63 -25.90
C LEU A 198 -23.70 -4.91 -26.92
N ALA A 199 -23.62 -5.26 -28.20
CA ALA A 199 -24.47 -4.66 -29.23
C ALA A 199 -25.98 -4.90 -28.95
N THR A 200 -26.32 -6.12 -28.52
CA THR A 200 -27.69 -6.46 -28.14
C THR A 200 -28.16 -5.69 -26.90
N LEU A 201 -27.28 -5.55 -25.90
CA LEU A 201 -27.56 -4.84 -24.66
C LEU A 201 -27.82 -3.35 -24.88
N GLU A 202 -27.04 -2.69 -25.76
CA GLU A 202 -27.26 -1.29 -26.14
C GLU A 202 -28.65 -1.07 -26.73
N GLY A 203 -29.06 -1.95 -27.65
CA GLY A 203 -30.41 -1.93 -28.22
C GLY A 203 -31.50 -2.10 -27.16
N LEU A 204 -31.35 -3.07 -26.25
CA LEU A 204 -32.31 -3.29 -25.15
C LEU A 204 -32.39 -2.09 -24.20
N VAL A 205 -31.26 -1.49 -23.85
CA VAL A 205 -31.18 -0.32 -22.95
C VAL A 205 -31.85 0.89 -23.56
N GLU A 206 -31.60 1.19 -24.83
CA GLU A 206 -32.20 2.34 -25.50
C GLU A 206 -33.72 2.20 -25.57
N GLN A 207 -34.21 1.02 -25.93
CA GLN A 207 -35.64 0.78 -25.95
C GLN A 207 -36.25 0.75 -24.52
N ASN A 208 -35.49 0.42 -23.46
CA ASN A 208 -35.95 0.53 -22.06
C ASN A 208 -36.17 2.00 -21.67
N ARG A 209 -35.30 2.91 -22.11
CA ARG A 209 -35.47 4.37 -21.90
C ARG A 209 -36.74 4.88 -22.58
N ARG A 210 -37.07 4.38 -23.77
CA ARG A 210 -38.31 4.72 -24.49
C ARG A 210 -39.55 4.28 -23.73
N ASP A 211 -39.64 3.01 -23.33
CA ASP A 211 -40.80 2.50 -22.58
C ASP A 211 -40.94 3.17 -21.21
N PHE A 212 -39.83 3.53 -20.54
CA PHE A 212 -39.90 4.26 -19.28
C PHE A 212 -40.52 5.66 -19.43
N ARG A 213 -40.25 6.36 -20.54
CA ARG A 213 -40.90 7.65 -20.85
C ARG A 213 -42.41 7.49 -20.99
N ILE A 214 -42.86 6.45 -21.70
CA ILE A 214 -44.28 6.11 -21.83
C ILE A 214 -44.88 5.76 -20.47
N ALA A 215 -44.16 4.98 -19.66
CA ALA A 215 -44.62 4.49 -18.36
C ALA A 215 -44.87 5.62 -17.33
N ILE A 216 -44.11 6.72 -17.39
CA ILE A 216 -44.26 7.88 -16.50
C ILE A 216 -45.19 8.96 -17.06
N SER A 217 -45.41 8.98 -18.38
CA SER A 217 -46.27 9.98 -19.00
C SER A 217 -47.69 9.90 -18.45
N ARG A 218 -48.19 11.03 -17.95
CA ARG A 218 -49.58 11.17 -17.52
C ARG A 218 -50.55 11.33 -18.69
N ARG A 219 -50.04 11.56 -19.90
CA ARG A 219 -50.85 11.70 -21.13
C ARG A 219 -51.29 10.34 -21.68
N GLU A 220 -50.53 9.29 -21.39
CA GLU A 220 -50.80 7.96 -21.93
C GLU A 220 -51.88 7.22 -21.12
N PRO A 221 -52.73 6.43 -21.79
CA PRO A 221 -53.76 5.65 -21.10
C PRO A 221 -53.14 4.61 -20.15
N LYS A 222 -53.86 4.31 -19.07
CA LYS A 222 -53.40 3.43 -17.97
C LYS A 222 -52.94 2.06 -18.48
N GLU A 223 -53.60 1.50 -19.50
CA GLU A 223 -53.26 0.23 -20.11
C GLU A 223 -51.89 0.26 -20.81
N GLN A 224 -51.63 1.31 -21.60
CA GLN A 224 -50.36 1.47 -22.30
C GLN A 224 -49.19 1.68 -21.32
N ARG A 225 -49.40 2.42 -20.23
CA ARG A 225 -48.38 2.55 -19.18
C ARG A 225 -48.09 1.22 -18.50
N ARG A 226 -49.13 0.43 -18.19
CA ARG A 226 -48.98 -0.93 -17.61
C ARG A 226 -48.26 -1.87 -18.58
N ALA A 227 -48.57 -1.78 -19.87
CA ALA A 227 -47.89 -2.55 -20.90
C ALA A 227 -46.40 -2.15 -21.04
N ALA A 228 -46.09 -0.86 -20.98
CA ALA A 228 -44.72 -0.34 -21.00
C ALA A 228 -43.90 -0.84 -19.80
N TRP A 229 -44.47 -0.83 -18.59
CA TRP A 229 -43.84 -1.43 -17.40
C TRP A 229 -43.57 -2.93 -17.56
N ARG A 230 -44.51 -3.69 -18.12
CA ARG A 230 -44.34 -5.12 -18.41
C ARG A 230 -43.21 -5.37 -19.40
N ARG A 231 -43.19 -4.66 -20.53
CA ARG A 231 -42.12 -4.78 -21.55
C ARG A 231 -40.75 -4.41 -21.00
N LEU A 232 -40.67 -3.36 -20.18
CA LEU A 232 -39.45 -2.93 -19.52
C LEU A 232 -38.95 -3.99 -18.52
N ALA A 233 -39.84 -4.60 -17.73
CA ALA A 233 -39.47 -5.68 -16.82
C ALA A 233 -38.90 -6.91 -17.55
N ILE A 234 -39.58 -7.36 -18.62
CA ILE A 234 -39.14 -8.50 -19.44
C ILE A 234 -37.77 -8.24 -20.07
N ARG A 235 -37.58 -7.06 -20.67
CA ARG A 235 -36.31 -6.72 -21.33
C ARG A 235 -35.17 -6.53 -20.34
N ARG A 236 -35.43 -6.01 -19.14
CA ARG A 236 -34.44 -6.01 -18.06
C ARG A 236 -34.00 -7.43 -17.73
N SER A 237 -34.91 -8.36 -17.53
CA SER A 237 -34.53 -9.76 -17.27
C SER A 237 -33.71 -10.38 -18.40
N ARG A 238 -34.00 -10.05 -19.66
CA ARG A 238 -33.18 -10.47 -20.82
C ARG A 238 -31.78 -9.85 -20.77
N ALA A 239 -31.68 -8.55 -20.51
CA ALA A 239 -30.40 -7.85 -20.40
C ALA A 239 -29.53 -8.41 -19.26
N VAL A 240 -30.15 -8.73 -18.12
CA VAL A 240 -29.44 -9.36 -16.99
C VAL A 240 -28.83 -10.69 -17.39
N ARG A 241 -29.56 -11.56 -18.12
CA ARG A 241 -29.01 -12.85 -18.59
C ARG A 241 -27.77 -12.66 -19.47
N LEU A 242 -27.81 -11.73 -20.41
CA LEU A 242 -26.67 -11.44 -21.31
C LEU A 242 -25.42 -10.96 -20.56
N ILE A 243 -25.60 -10.18 -19.48
CA ILE A 243 -24.48 -9.74 -18.63
C ILE A 243 -24.02 -10.86 -17.68
N GLU A 244 -24.93 -11.66 -17.14
CA GLU A 244 -24.59 -12.81 -16.28
C GLU A 244 -23.71 -13.82 -17.01
N GLU A 245 -23.93 -14.03 -18.31
CA GLU A 245 -23.08 -14.88 -19.16
C GLU A 245 -21.62 -14.42 -19.26
N LEU A 246 -21.35 -13.13 -19.05
CA LEU A 246 -19.99 -12.57 -19.03
C LEU A 246 -19.25 -12.90 -17.73
N GLY A 247 -19.96 -13.28 -16.66
CA GLY A 247 -19.37 -13.69 -15.40
C GLY A 247 -18.66 -12.57 -14.64
N LEU A 248 -19.19 -11.34 -14.64
CA LEU A 248 -18.59 -10.21 -13.91
C LEU A 248 -18.51 -10.50 -12.40
N ARG A 249 -17.38 -10.11 -11.78
CA ARG A 249 -17.15 -10.25 -10.34
C ARG A 249 -18.11 -9.38 -9.53
N THR A 250 -18.79 -9.99 -8.56
CA THR A 250 -19.76 -9.28 -7.70
C THR A 250 -19.13 -8.11 -6.93
N GLN A 251 -17.87 -8.22 -6.51
CA GLN A 251 -17.16 -7.18 -5.76
C GLN A 251 -17.03 -5.85 -6.53
N ARG A 252 -16.97 -5.89 -7.87
CA ARG A 252 -16.93 -4.68 -8.70
C ARG A 252 -18.27 -3.97 -8.79
N LEU A 253 -19.35 -4.68 -8.49
CA LEU A 253 -20.71 -4.15 -8.56
C LEU A 253 -21.21 -3.65 -7.21
N GLN A 254 -20.60 -4.08 -6.09
CA GLN A 254 -21.03 -3.72 -4.74
C GLN A 254 -20.98 -2.21 -4.44
N PRO A 255 -19.92 -1.44 -4.83
CA PRO A 255 -19.88 0.01 -4.58
C PRO A 255 -21.00 0.78 -5.29
N LEU A 256 -21.58 0.21 -6.36
CA LEU A 256 -22.73 0.81 -7.05
C LEU A 256 -24.02 0.76 -6.22
N LEU A 257 -24.09 -0.14 -5.23
CA LEU A 257 -25.25 -0.24 -4.36
C LEU A 257 -25.31 0.95 -3.40
N GLU A 258 -24.18 1.35 -2.81
CA GLU A 258 -24.09 2.51 -1.92
C GLU A 258 -24.60 3.78 -2.62
N LYS A 259 -24.17 3.99 -3.87
CA LYS A 259 -24.66 5.08 -4.71
C LYS A 259 -26.14 5.01 -5.04
N LEU A 260 -26.67 3.81 -5.26
CA LEU A 260 -28.10 3.66 -5.49
C LEU A 260 -28.92 3.99 -4.24
N GLU A 261 -28.39 3.68 -3.07
CA GLU A 261 -28.98 4.06 -1.80
C GLU A 261 -28.95 5.59 -1.61
N GLU A 262 -27.84 6.25 -1.94
CA GLU A 262 -27.75 7.72 -1.98
C GLU A 262 -28.79 8.32 -2.94
N ILE A 263 -28.87 7.82 -4.18
CA ILE A 263 -29.86 8.27 -5.17
C ILE A 263 -31.29 8.08 -4.64
N SER A 264 -31.57 6.96 -3.97
CA SER A 264 -32.89 6.71 -3.38
C SER A 264 -33.22 7.71 -2.27
N ARG A 265 -32.26 8.01 -1.37
CA ARG A 265 -32.43 9.02 -0.31
C ARG A 265 -32.67 10.40 -0.91
N SER A 266 -31.86 10.81 -1.89
CA SER A 266 -32.04 12.10 -2.59
C SER A 266 -33.38 12.17 -3.32
N MET A 267 -33.85 11.07 -3.92
CA MET A 267 -35.19 11.03 -4.54
C MET A 267 -36.30 11.25 -3.51
N ASP A 268 -36.18 10.65 -2.33
CA ASP A 268 -37.15 10.75 -1.25
C ASP A 268 -37.18 12.16 -0.64
N GLU A 269 -36.01 12.75 -0.39
CA GLU A 269 -35.84 14.14 0.07
C GLU A 269 -36.42 15.13 -0.95
N LEU A 270 -36.10 14.99 -2.24
CA LEU A 270 -36.69 15.81 -3.30
C LEU A 270 -38.21 15.65 -3.35
N GLN A 271 -38.73 14.43 -3.19
CA GLN A 271 -40.17 14.19 -3.19
C GLN A 271 -40.86 14.82 -1.96
N GLN A 272 -40.20 14.84 -0.81
CA GLN A 272 -40.70 15.52 0.38
C GLN A 272 -40.68 17.04 0.20
N ARG A 273 -39.55 17.60 -0.25
CA ARG A 273 -39.40 19.04 -0.49
C ARG A 273 -40.39 19.56 -1.53
N ILE A 274 -40.63 18.80 -2.60
CA ILE A 274 -41.67 19.11 -3.61
C ILE A 274 -43.07 19.11 -3.01
N ARG A 275 -43.36 18.24 -2.02
CA ARG A 275 -44.66 18.20 -1.33
C ARG A 275 -44.84 19.42 -0.42
N GLU A 276 -43.83 19.75 0.37
CA GLU A 276 -43.83 20.92 1.27
C GLU A 276 -43.97 22.24 0.50
N LEU A 277 -43.12 22.46 -0.50
CA LEU A 277 -43.17 23.69 -1.31
C LEU A 277 -44.46 23.80 -2.12
N ARG A 278 -45.04 22.68 -2.57
CA ARG A 278 -46.35 22.70 -3.24
C ARG A 278 -47.47 23.14 -2.29
N ALA A 279 -47.36 22.83 -1.00
CA ALA A 279 -48.33 23.24 0.00
C ALA A 279 -48.17 24.72 0.40
N GLN A 280 -46.94 25.24 0.41
CA GLN A 280 -46.63 26.62 0.80
C GLN A 280 -46.76 27.63 -0.36
N ALA A 281 -46.18 27.32 -1.54
CA ALA A 281 -46.08 28.24 -2.68
C ALA A 281 -46.11 27.47 -4.03
N PRO A 282 -47.30 27.28 -4.65
CA PRO A 282 -47.44 26.42 -5.82
C PRO A 282 -46.77 26.92 -7.12
N ASN A 283 -46.42 28.21 -7.22
CA ASN A 283 -45.88 28.85 -8.43
C ASN A 283 -44.38 29.18 -8.40
N GLU A 284 -43.67 28.76 -7.36
CA GLU A 284 -42.24 29.07 -7.17
C GLU A 284 -41.35 28.46 -8.29
N PRO A 285 -40.40 29.20 -8.88
CA PRO A 285 -39.44 28.66 -9.86
C PRO A 285 -38.60 27.50 -9.30
N GLU A 286 -38.33 27.50 -7.99
CA GLU A 286 -37.62 26.43 -7.28
C GLU A 286 -38.33 25.07 -7.44
N LEU A 287 -39.67 25.05 -7.43
CA LEU A 287 -40.46 23.83 -7.63
C LEU A 287 -40.22 23.18 -9.00
N ARG A 288 -39.99 23.99 -10.05
CA ARG A 288 -39.65 23.50 -11.40
C ARG A 288 -38.25 22.90 -11.42
N SER A 289 -37.30 23.52 -10.72
CA SER A 289 -35.93 23.01 -10.57
C SER A 289 -35.93 21.64 -9.89
N LEU A 290 -36.56 21.51 -8.71
CA LEU A 290 -36.64 20.27 -7.95
C LEU A 290 -37.34 19.14 -8.73
N ARG A 291 -38.44 19.45 -9.42
CA ARG A 291 -39.12 18.47 -10.30
C ARG A 291 -38.22 18.01 -11.45
N SER A 292 -37.38 18.89 -11.98
CA SER A 292 -36.45 18.56 -13.06
C SER A 292 -35.30 17.68 -12.54
N GLN A 293 -34.77 17.96 -11.35
CA GLN A 293 -33.78 17.12 -10.68
C GLN A 293 -34.34 15.72 -10.37
N LEU A 294 -35.56 15.64 -9.83
CA LEU A 294 -36.21 14.35 -9.58
C LEU A 294 -36.40 13.55 -10.88
N LYS A 295 -36.87 14.20 -11.95
CA LYS A 295 -37.00 13.55 -13.28
C LYS A 295 -35.65 13.10 -13.83
N LEU A 296 -34.58 13.85 -13.60
CA LEU A 296 -33.23 13.46 -14.01
C LEU A 296 -32.81 12.17 -13.30
N LEU A 297 -32.92 12.12 -11.97
CA LEU A 297 -32.59 10.92 -11.20
C LEU A 297 -33.44 9.71 -11.64
N MET A 298 -34.75 9.91 -11.86
CA MET A 298 -35.65 8.87 -12.36
C MET A 298 -35.24 8.36 -13.73
N ARG A 299 -34.80 9.25 -14.64
CA ARG A 299 -34.30 8.86 -15.98
C ARG A 299 -32.98 8.10 -15.90
N THR A 300 -32.12 8.43 -14.93
CA THR A 300 -30.85 7.75 -14.72
C THR A 300 -31.06 6.32 -14.20
N THR A 301 -31.99 6.10 -13.27
CA THR A 301 -32.24 4.77 -12.69
C THR A 301 -33.32 3.98 -13.43
N LEU A 302 -34.09 4.64 -14.30
CA LEU A 302 -35.34 4.14 -14.89
C LEU A 302 -36.31 3.60 -13.83
N GLU A 303 -36.34 4.21 -12.65
CA GLU A 303 -37.26 3.86 -11.57
C GLU A 303 -37.93 5.11 -11.01
N THR A 304 -39.11 4.90 -10.42
CA THR A 304 -39.76 5.88 -9.54
C THR A 304 -39.19 5.76 -8.11
N PRO A 305 -39.29 6.80 -7.25
CA PRO A 305 -38.78 6.73 -5.87
C PRO A 305 -39.29 5.51 -5.10
N PHE A 306 -40.60 5.25 -5.17
CA PHE A 306 -41.23 4.08 -4.54
C PHE A 306 -40.70 2.75 -5.09
N SER A 307 -40.60 2.61 -6.42
CA SER A 307 -40.10 1.37 -7.04
C SER A 307 -38.62 1.13 -6.77
N LEU A 308 -37.81 2.19 -6.69
CA LEU A 308 -36.38 2.10 -6.36
C LEU A 308 -36.20 1.64 -4.91
N ARG A 309 -36.92 2.26 -3.97
CA ARG A 309 -36.91 1.88 -2.55
C ARG A 309 -37.26 0.41 -2.36
N ARG A 310 -38.40 -0.03 -2.92
CA ARG A 310 -38.83 -1.44 -2.86
C ARG A 310 -37.80 -2.39 -3.46
N ARG A 311 -37.10 -1.99 -4.53
CA ARG A 311 -36.04 -2.79 -5.14
C ARG A 311 -34.82 -2.87 -4.23
N LEU A 312 -34.42 -1.76 -3.62
CA LEU A 312 -33.30 -1.71 -2.68
C LEU A 312 -33.55 -2.54 -1.43
N GLU A 313 -34.75 -2.47 -0.85
CA GLU A 313 -35.16 -3.34 0.27
C GLU A 313 -35.00 -4.82 -0.09
N LYS A 314 -35.47 -5.21 -1.29
CA LYS A 314 -35.29 -6.58 -1.80
C LYS A 314 -33.81 -6.95 -1.99
N ILE A 315 -32.99 -6.04 -2.52
CA ILE A 315 -31.55 -6.27 -2.69
C ILE A 315 -30.84 -6.42 -1.34
N ARG A 316 -31.20 -5.60 -0.35
CA ARG A 316 -30.68 -5.69 1.03
C ARG A 316 -31.02 -7.01 1.68
N ALA A 317 -32.28 -7.45 1.61
CA ALA A 317 -32.69 -8.75 2.13
C ALA A 317 -31.92 -9.92 1.46
N LEU A 318 -31.71 -9.86 0.15
CA LEU A 318 -30.91 -10.87 -0.58
C LEU A 318 -29.42 -10.82 -0.22
N ARG A 319 -28.87 -9.64 0.05
CA ARG A 319 -27.50 -9.47 0.53
C ARG A 319 -27.34 -10.10 1.91
N GLU A 320 -28.26 -9.82 2.81
CA GLU A 320 -28.27 -10.38 4.16
C GLU A 320 -28.40 -11.90 4.14
N GLU A 321 -29.29 -12.46 3.29
CA GLU A 321 -29.41 -13.91 3.11
C GLU A 321 -28.10 -14.53 2.60
N TYR A 322 -27.42 -13.89 1.66
CA TYR A 322 -26.13 -14.32 1.14
C TYR A 322 -25.02 -14.28 2.19
N ASP A 323 -24.93 -13.17 2.92
CA ASP A 323 -23.94 -12.99 3.99
C ASP A 323 -24.21 -13.96 5.15
N ALA A 324 -25.47 -14.19 5.51
CA ALA A 324 -25.87 -15.17 6.51
C ALA A 324 -25.52 -16.61 6.09
N ALA A 325 -25.75 -16.98 4.82
CA ALA A 325 -25.36 -18.29 4.31
C ALA A 325 -23.84 -18.52 4.38
N LYS A 326 -23.04 -17.48 4.09
CA LYS A 326 -21.59 -17.53 4.27
C LYS A 326 -21.18 -17.67 5.73
N ARG A 327 -21.77 -16.84 6.60
CA ARG A 327 -21.50 -16.89 8.05
C ARG A 327 -21.80 -18.28 8.61
N ALA A 328 -22.90 -18.91 8.19
CA ALA A 328 -23.25 -20.26 8.63
C ALA A 328 -22.17 -21.30 8.26
N LEU A 329 -21.69 -21.31 7.01
CA LEU A 329 -20.63 -22.25 6.60
C LEU A 329 -19.30 -21.96 7.30
N SER A 330 -18.93 -20.69 7.46
CA SER A 330 -17.72 -20.30 8.19
C SER A 330 -17.79 -20.68 9.66
N ALA A 331 -18.91 -20.40 10.33
CA ALA A 331 -19.14 -20.65 11.75
C ALA A 331 -18.96 -22.13 12.11
N SER A 332 -19.50 -23.03 11.31
CA SER A 332 -19.35 -24.48 11.52
C SER A 332 -17.91 -24.99 11.35
N ASN A 333 -17.02 -24.21 10.76
CA ASN A 333 -15.63 -24.57 10.50
C ASN A 333 -14.61 -23.78 11.35
N LEU A 334 -15.04 -22.99 12.32
CA LEU A 334 -14.13 -22.24 13.20
C LEU A 334 -13.18 -23.16 14.00
N ARG A 335 -13.64 -24.35 14.40
CA ARG A 335 -12.79 -25.35 15.09
C ARG A 335 -11.57 -25.76 14.27
N LEU A 336 -11.71 -25.83 12.94
CA LEU A 336 -10.60 -26.11 12.04
C LEU A 336 -9.54 -25.01 12.12
N VAL A 337 -9.96 -23.74 12.13
CA VAL A 337 -9.04 -22.60 12.26
C VAL A 337 -8.27 -22.67 13.56
N VAL A 338 -8.96 -22.91 14.69
CA VAL A 338 -8.31 -23.06 15.99
C VAL A 338 -7.30 -24.21 15.97
N SER A 339 -7.64 -25.36 15.38
CA SER A 339 -6.72 -26.51 15.30
C SER A 339 -5.45 -26.22 14.49
N ILE A 340 -5.55 -25.38 13.45
CA ILE A 340 -4.41 -24.96 12.64
C ILE A 340 -3.62 -23.89 13.38
N ALA A 341 -4.28 -22.85 13.90
CA ALA A 341 -3.67 -21.73 14.60
C ALA A 341 -2.89 -22.16 15.86
N LYS A 342 -3.30 -23.25 16.53
CA LYS A 342 -2.57 -23.82 17.67
C LYS A 342 -1.10 -24.11 17.36
N ARG A 343 -0.79 -24.55 16.13
CA ARG A 343 0.59 -24.80 15.69
C ARG A 343 1.41 -23.51 15.58
N TYR A 344 0.75 -22.36 15.43
CA TYR A 344 1.38 -21.07 15.17
C TYR A 344 1.52 -20.20 16.43
N ARG A 345 1.23 -20.74 17.62
CA ARG A 345 1.40 -20.03 18.91
C ARG A 345 2.86 -19.65 19.13
N ASN A 346 3.09 -18.61 19.93
CA ASN A 346 4.42 -18.14 20.31
C ASN A 346 5.29 -17.65 19.13
N ARG A 347 4.66 -17.24 18.03
CA ARG A 347 5.35 -16.68 16.83
C ARG A 347 5.35 -15.15 16.78
N GLY A 348 5.15 -14.50 17.95
CA GLY A 348 5.11 -13.04 18.09
C GLY A 348 3.74 -12.38 17.90
N LEU A 349 2.68 -13.16 17.66
CA LEU A 349 1.28 -12.69 17.66
C LEU A 349 0.48 -13.40 18.76
N SER A 350 -0.54 -12.73 19.28
CA SER A 350 -1.47 -13.33 20.23
C SER A 350 -2.23 -14.49 19.60
N PHE A 351 -2.63 -15.46 20.41
CA PHE A 351 -3.41 -16.61 19.92
C PHE A 351 -4.75 -16.18 19.30
N LEU A 352 -5.40 -15.16 19.86
CA LEU A 352 -6.63 -14.61 19.29
C LEU A 352 -6.38 -13.98 17.93
N ASP A 353 -5.28 -13.24 17.76
CA ASP A 353 -4.94 -12.60 16.49
C ASP A 353 -4.68 -13.65 15.39
N LEU A 354 -3.96 -14.72 15.72
CA LEU A 354 -3.74 -15.86 14.82
C LEU A 354 -5.07 -16.51 14.41
N ILE A 355 -6.00 -16.67 15.35
CA ILE A 355 -7.35 -17.18 15.06
C ILE A 355 -8.11 -16.22 14.15
N GLN A 356 -8.06 -14.90 14.38
CA GLN A 356 -8.79 -13.93 13.57
C GLN A 356 -8.25 -13.84 12.14
N GLU A 357 -6.94 -13.87 11.97
CA GLU A 357 -6.30 -13.91 10.65
C GLU A 357 -6.62 -15.24 9.94
N GLY A 358 -6.62 -16.36 10.69
CA GLY A 358 -7.08 -17.65 10.21
C GLY A 358 -8.56 -17.65 9.79
N ASN A 359 -9.44 -16.99 10.55
CA ASN A 359 -10.87 -16.83 10.24
C ASN A 359 -11.06 -16.00 8.96
N THR A 360 -10.23 -14.97 8.77
CA THR A 360 -10.19 -14.21 7.51
C THR A 360 -9.77 -15.08 6.34
N GLY A 361 -8.78 -15.97 6.53
CA GLY A 361 -8.41 -17.00 5.56
C GLY A 361 -9.56 -17.97 5.25
N LEU A 362 -10.25 -18.45 6.27
CA LEU A 362 -11.42 -19.33 6.13
C LEU A 362 -12.55 -18.65 5.34
N MET A 363 -12.87 -17.38 5.62
CA MET A 363 -13.87 -16.63 4.86
C MET A 363 -13.50 -16.53 3.38
N ARG A 364 -12.22 -16.31 3.07
CA ARG A 364 -11.73 -16.32 1.67
C ARG A 364 -11.84 -17.70 1.03
N ALA A 365 -11.65 -18.77 1.79
CA ALA A 365 -11.86 -20.13 1.32
C ALA A 365 -13.33 -20.37 0.96
N VAL A 366 -14.26 -19.99 1.85
CA VAL A 366 -15.71 -20.10 1.63
C VAL A 366 -16.14 -19.37 0.35
N ASP A 367 -15.60 -18.17 0.10
CA ASP A 367 -15.93 -17.36 -1.07
C ASP A 367 -15.56 -18.00 -2.42
N LYS A 368 -14.52 -18.84 -2.42
CA LYS A 368 -13.93 -19.46 -3.62
C LYS A 368 -14.16 -20.97 -3.69
N PHE A 369 -14.84 -21.54 -2.71
CA PHE A 369 -15.04 -22.97 -2.65
C PHE A 369 -16.01 -23.45 -3.74
N GLU A 370 -15.60 -24.47 -4.48
CA GLU A 370 -16.41 -25.09 -5.54
C GLU A 370 -16.66 -26.56 -5.18
N TYR A 371 -17.86 -26.85 -4.64
CA TYR A 371 -18.23 -28.22 -4.25
C TYR A 371 -18.29 -29.20 -5.43
N ALA A 372 -18.48 -28.70 -6.66
CA ALA A 372 -18.55 -29.50 -7.88
C ALA A 372 -17.25 -30.27 -8.18
N ARG A 373 -16.11 -29.83 -7.64
CA ARG A 373 -14.82 -30.53 -7.79
C ARG A 373 -14.71 -31.79 -6.91
N GLY A 374 -15.62 -32.01 -5.96
CA GLY A 374 -15.68 -33.24 -5.16
C GLY A 374 -14.72 -33.33 -3.96
N TYR A 375 -13.79 -32.38 -3.82
CA TYR A 375 -12.89 -32.28 -2.67
C TYR A 375 -13.65 -31.87 -1.39
N LYS A 376 -13.18 -32.36 -0.23
CA LYS A 376 -13.70 -31.94 1.09
C LYS A 376 -13.37 -30.46 1.32
N PHE A 377 -14.28 -29.75 2.00
CA PHE A 377 -14.09 -28.33 2.30
C PHE A 377 -12.86 -28.11 3.20
N SER A 378 -12.69 -28.93 4.24
CA SER A 378 -11.57 -28.84 5.18
C SER A 378 -10.20 -28.86 4.49
N THR A 379 -9.96 -29.83 3.59
CA THR A 379 -8.70 -29.94 2.84
C THR A 379 -8.38 -28.68 2.04
N TYR A 380 -9.38 -28.08 1.41
CA TYR A 380 -9.21 -26.83 0.66
C TYR A 380 -9.02 -25.62 1.59
N ALA A 381 -9.79 -25.55 2.68
CA ALA A 381 -9.75 -24.44 3.62
C ALA A 381 -8.42 -24.37 4.38
N THR A 382 -7.81 -25.51 4.73
CA THR A 382 -6.53 -25.57 5.44
C THR A 382 -5.45 -24.74 4.74
N TRP A 383 -5.37 -24.79 3.42
CA TRP A 383 -4.39 -24.01 2.65
C TRP A 383 -4.61 -22.49 2.80
N TRP A 384 -5.87 -22.04 2.70
CA TRP A 384 -6.21 -20.61 2.84
C TRP A 384 -6.01 -20.10 4.27
N ILE A 385 -6.32 -20.93 5.27
CA ILE A 385 -6.11 -20.61 6.69
C ILE A 385 -4.62 -20.49 6.97
N ARG A 386 -3.81 -21.50 6.58
CA ARG A 386 -2.35 -21.48 6.74
C ARG A 386 -1.74 -20.25 6.07
N GLN A 387 -2.09 -20.00 4.80
CA GLN A 387 -1.57 -18.86 4.06
C GLN A 387 -1.89 -17.51 4.73
N ALA A 388 -3.09 -17.36 5.30
CA ALA A 388 -3.48 -16.15 6.00
C ALA A 388 -2.68 -15.96 7.29
N ILE A 389 -2.56 -17.01 8.10
CA ILE A 389 -1.80 -16.99 9.35
C ILE A 389 -0.31 -16.72 9.10
N THR A 390 0.34 -17.48 8.20
CA THR A 390 1.76 -17.29 7.87
C THR A 390 2.04 -15.88 7.35
N ARG A 391 1.13 -15.34 6.53
CA ARG A 391 1.25 -13.97 6.03
C ARG A 391 1.09 -12.94 7.15
N ALA A 392 0.12 -13.12 8.04
CA ALA A 392 -0.09 -12.20 9.16
C ALA A 392 1.13 -12.18 10.09
N ILE A 393 1.70 -13.35 10.39
CA ILE A 393 2.95 -13.43 11.16
C ILE A 393 4.05 -12.64 10.45
N ALA A 394 4.24 -12.86 9.15
CA ALA A 394 5.27 -12.15 8.39
C ALA A 394 5.05 -10.62 8.36
N ASP A 395 3.80 -10.16 8.24
CA ASP A 395 3.46 -8.75 8.08
C ASP A 395 3.37 -7.99 9.42
N GLN A 396 3.02 -8.65 10.53
CA GLN A 396 2.63 -8.00 11.78
C GLN A 396 3.40 -8.46 13.04
N SER A 397 4.08 -9.61 13.04
CA SER A 397 4.65 -10.17 14.27
C SER A 397 5.89 -9.45 14.83
N ARG A 398 6.41 -8.44 14.11
CA ARG A 398 7.64 -7.72 14.46
C ARG A 398 7.35 -6.23 14.60
N THR A 399 7.99 -5.61 15.59
CA THR A 399 7.96 -4.15 15.80
C THR A 399 8.47 -3.40 14.57
N ILE A 400 9.55 -3.88 13.96
CA ILE A 400 10.09 -3.37 12.70
C ILE A 400 9.62 -4.30 11.59
N ARG A 401 8.73 -3.78 10.74
CA ARG A 401 8.13 -4.56 9.65
C ARG A 401 9.19 -4.88 8.58
N LEU A 402 9.34 -6.17 8.28
CA LEU A 402 10.20 -6.65 7.20
C LEU A 402 9.35 -7.10 5.98
N PRO A 403 9.86 -6.95 4.75
CA PRO A 403 9.22 -7.53 3.57
C PRO A 403 9.14 -9.07 3.64
N VAL A 404 8.07 -9.67 3.12
CA VAL A 404 7.82 -11.12 3.17
C VAL A 404 8.98 -11.94 2.57
N HIS A 405 9.54 -11.53 1.43
CA HIS A 405 10.65 -12.25 0.80
C HIS A 405 11.91 -12.31 1.68
N MET A 406 12.15 -11.30 2.53
CA MET A 406 13.26 -11.31 3.49
C MET A 406 13.00 -12.32 4.61
N ILE A 407 11.74 -12.44 5.04
CA ILE A 407 11.36 -13.44 6.05
C ILE A 407 11.48 -14.84 5.46
N GLU A 408 11.10 -15.04 4.20
CA GLU A 408 11.31 -16.30 3.46
C GLU A 408 12.80 -16.65 3.31
N THR A 409 13.67 -15.68 3.00
CA THR A 409 15.13 -15.91 2.92
C THR A 409 15.72 -16.25 4.29
N MET A 410 15.34 -15.52 5.34
CA MET A 410 15.73 -15.82 6.72
C MET A 410 15.32 -17.24 7.14
N SER A 411 14.07 -17.63 6.85
CA SER A 411 13.55 -18.96 7.17
C SER A 411 14.28 -20.06 6.40
N ARG A 412 14.56 -19.85 5.11
CA ARG A 412 15.34 -20.81 4.30
C ARG A 412 16.77 -21.00 4.80
N VAL A 413 17.47 -19.91 5.12
CA VAL A 413 18.84 -19.96 5.64
C VAL A 413 18.88 -20.69 6.99
N ARG A 414 17.89 -20.45 7.86
CA ARG A 414 17.76 -21.17 9.14
C ARG A 414 17.41 -22.64 8.98
N ALA A 415 16.51 -22.99 8.06
CA ALA A 415 16.18 -24.38 7.75
C ALA A 415 17.43 -25.14 7.27
N ALA A 416 18.16 -24.55 6.33
CA ALA A 416 19.43 -25.10 5.84
C ALA A 416 20.45 -25.25 6.97
N GLY A 417 20.56 -24.26 7.86
CA GLY A 417 21.42 -24.33 9.03
C GLY A 417 21.07 -25.51 9.95
N ARG A 418 19.80 -25.69 10.30
CA ARG A 418 19.37 -26.82 11.14
C ARG A 418 19.64 -28.18 10.51
N LEU A 419 19.39 -28.31 9.21
CA LEU A 419 19.68 -29.56 8.49
C LEU A 419 21.18 -29.86 8.47
N LEU A 420 22.03 -28.85 8.27
CA LEU A 420 23.48 -29.02 8.34
C LEU A 420 23.94 -29.37 9.75
N GLN A 421 23.37 -28.73 10.77
CA GLN A 421 23.66 -29.03 12.17
C GLN A 421 23.32 -30.48 12.51
N GLN A 422 22.18 -30.98 12.04
CA GLN A 422 21.77 -32.37 12.25
C GLN A 422 22.68 -33.37 11.52
N LEU A 423 23.16 -33.03 10.32
CA LEU A 423 24.01 -33.92 9.51
C LEU A 423 25.47 -33.93 9.97
N GLU A 424 26.00 -32.77 10.38
CA GLU A 424 27.43 -32.60 10.68
C GLU A 424 27.73 -32.57 12.18
N GLY A 425 26.72 -32.46 13.04
CA GLY A 425 26.88 -32.43 14.50
C GLY A 425 27.60 -31.18 15.05
N ARG A 426 27.81 -30.16 14.22
CA ARG A 426 28.43 -28.87 14.58
C ARG A 426 27.58 -27.70 14.11
N GLU A 427 27.78 -26.53 14.69
CA GLU A 427 27.15 -25.31 14.16
C GLU A 427 27.69 -25.01 12.76
N PRO A 428 26.81 -24.88 11.75
CA PRO A 428 27.23 -24.65 10.38
C PRO A 428 27.72 -23.22 10.18
N THR A 429 28.66 -23.03 9.27
CA THR A 429 29.04 -21.68 8.86
C THR A 429 27.93 -21.03 8.03
N LEU A 430 27.89 -19.70 8.03
CA LEU A 430 26.92 -18.94 7.24
C LEU A 430 27.07 -19.21 5.73
N GLU A 431 28.29 -19.46 5.27
CA GLU A 431 28.59 -19.79 3.88
C GLU A 431 28.01 -21.14 3.47
N GLU A 432 28.15 -22.16 4.33
CA GLU A 432 27.57 -23.49 4.11
C GLU A 432 26.05 -23.42 4.10
N SER A 433 25.46 -22.68 5.04
CA SER A 433 24.01 -22.48 5.14
C SER A 433 23.44 -21.74 3.92
N ALA A 434 24.12 -20.68 3.46
CA ALA A 434 23.73 -19.93 2.27
C ALA A 434 23.85 -20.77 0.99
N SER A 435 24.95 -21.53 0.85
CA SER A 435 25.16 -22.41 -0.30
C SER A 435 24.13 -23.54 -0.35
N LEU A 436 23.67 -24.04 0.79
CA LEU A 436 22.64 -25.07 0.84
C LEU A 436 21.25 -24.50 0.55
N ALA A 437 20.95 -23.32 1.08
CA ALA A 437 19.69 -22.60 0.82
C ALA A 437 19.58 -22.04 -0.61
N GLY A 438 20.69 -21.98 -1.36
CA GLY A 438 20.73 -21.42 -2.71
C GLY A 438 20.59 -19.89 -2.74
N VAL A 439 21.00 -19.21 -1.65
CA VAL A 439 20.92 -17.75 -1.48
C VAL A 439 22.34 -17.16 -1.53
N PRO A 440 22.56 -15.97 -2.13
CA PRO A 440 23.85 -15.29 -2.09
C PRO A 440 24.32 -15.04 -0.65
N LEU A 441 25.64 -15.13 -0.41
CA LEU A 441 26.22 -14.95 0.92
C LEU A 441 25.90 -13.57 1.52
N GLU A 442 25.92 -12.51 0.71
CA GLU A 442 25.59 -11.15 1.16
C GLU A 442 24.15 -11.05 1.64
N GLU A 443 23.21 -11.63 0.90
CA GLU A 443 21.79 -11.63 1.25
C GLU A 443 21.53 -12.45 2.52
N ALA A 444 22.23 -13.58 2.69
CA ALA A 444 22.18 -14.38 3.91
C ALA A 444 22.76 -13.63 5.13
N LYS A 445 23.86 -12.88 4.95
CA LYS A 445 24.43 -12.01 6.01
C LYS A 445 23.43 -10.94 6.44
N SER A 446 22.83 -10.23 5.49
CA SER A 446 21.82 -9.22 5.79
C SER A 446 20.58 -9.83 6.47
N ALA A 447 20.12 -10.99 6.01
CA ALA A 447 18.99 -11.70 6.61
C ALA A 447 19.23 -12.07 8.09
N ILE A 448 20.42 -12.58 8.42
CA ILE A 448 20.76 -12.91 9.81
C ILE A 448 20.88 -11.64 10.67
N GLN A 449 21.48 -10.57 10.17
CA GLN A 449 21.55 -9.31 10.92
C GLN A 449 20.17 -8.76 11.26
N LEU A 450 19.23 -8.82 10.32
CA LEU A 450 17.83 -8.39 10.48
C LEU A 450 16.99 -9.32 11.37
N THR A 451 17.57 -10.44 11.81
CA THR A 451 16.87 -11.39 12.69
C THR A 451 16.67 -10.85 14.09
N ARG A 452 17.58 -9.99 14.58
CA ARG A 452 17.60 -9.46 15.94
C ARG A 452 16.29 -8.74 16.27
N GLN A 453 15.66 -9.12 17.38
CA GLN A 453 14.49 -8.41 17.89
C GLN A 453 14.96 -7.21 18.72
N PRO A 454 14.24 -6.07 18.66
CA PRO A 454 14.53 -4.96 19.56
C PRO A 454 14.32 -5.40 21.00
N LEU A 455 15.19 -4.94 21.89
CA LEU A 455 15.07 -5.15 23.34
C LEU A 455 14.06 -4.14 23.91
N SER A 456 13.44 -4.50 25.03
CA SER A 456 12.58 -3.56 25.75
C SER A 456 13.44 -2.51 26.45
N LEU A 457 13.02 -1.24 26.40
CA LEU A 457 13.67 -0.18 27.19
C LEU A 457 13.43 -0.38 28.69
N ASP A 458 12.34 -1.05 29.05
CA ASP A 458 11.97 -1.38 30.43
C ASP A 458 12.61 -2.68 30.90
N GLN A 459 13.56 -3.24 30.14
CA GLN A 459 14.31 -4.40 30.59
C GLN A 459 15.21 -3.97 31.77
N PRO A 460 15.08 -4.57 32.96
CA PRO A 460 15.93 -4.22 34.10
C PRO A 460 17.38 -4.62 33.82
N VAL A 461 18.33 -3.80 34.25
CA VAL A 461 19.76 -4.00 34.06
C VAL A 461 20.43 -4.15 35.43
N GLY A 462 21.07 -5.31 35.66
CA GLY A 462 21.79 -5.60 36.90
C GLY A 462 21.00 -6.47 37.89
N LYS A 463 21.46 -6.53 39.15
CA LYS A 463 20.84 -7.32 40.23
C LYS A 463 19.80 -6.53 41.04
N HIS A 464 19.81 -5.22 40.93
CA HIS A 464 18.86 -4.33 41.60
C HIS A 464 17.79 -3.95 40.59
N GLU A 465 16.52 -4.19 40.91
CA GLU A 465 15.37 -3.98 40.02
C GLU A 465 15.04 -2.49 39.77
N GLU A 466 15.90 -1.56 40.21
CA GLU A 466 15.66 -0.11 40.12
C GLU A 466 16.18 0.53 38.83
N SER A 467 17.08 -0.11 38.09
CA SER A 467 17.69 0.47 36.89
C SER A 467 17.17 -0.19 35.61
N PHE A 468 16.63 0.62 34.69
CA PHE A 468 16.10 0.16 33.41
C PHE A 468 17.07 0.44 32.26
N PHE A 469 17.04 -0.38 31.21
CA PHE A 469 17.91 -0.22 30.04
C PHE A 469 17.77 1.17 29.38
N GLY A 470 16.55 1.72 29.36
CA GLY A 470 16.27 3.03 28.78
C GLY A 470 17.00 4.20 29.43
N GLU A 471 17.34 4.09 30.72
CA GLU A 471 18.04 5.15 31.47
C GLU A 471 19.50 5.32 31.03
N PHE A 472 20.08 4.29 30.40
CA PHE A 472 21.46 4.32 29.89
C PHE A 472 21.55 4.87 28.46
N LEU A 473 20.42 5.16 27.80
CA LEU A 473 20.41 5.62 26.42
C LEU A 473 20.68 7.12 26.37
N GLN A 474 21.86 7.50 25.88
CA GLN A 474 22.23 8.90 25.67
C GLN A 474 21.34 9.57 24.61
N ASP A 475 20.80 10.76 24.91
CA ASP A 475 20.14 11.59 23.90
C ASP A 475 21.18 12.44 23.17
N TYR A 476 21.33 12.20 21.86
CA TYR A 476 22.23 12.96 20.98
C TYR A 476 21.61 14.24 20.40
N ARG A 477 20.36 14.56 20.74
CA ARG A 477 19.67 15.77 20.27
C ARG A 477 20.01 17.00 21.12
N GLU A 478 20.34 16.79 22.38
CA GLU A 478 20.84 17.85 23.24
C GLU A 478 22.26 18.21 22.82
N HIS A 479 22.46 19.49 22.52
CA HIS A 479 23.80 20.01 22.32
C HIS A 479 24.42 20.19 23.70
N ASP A 480 25.72 19.93 23.81
CA ASP A 480 26.45 20.21 25.05
C ASP A 480 26.25 21.70 25.42
N PRO A 481 25.80 22.03 26.65
CA PRO A 481 25.68 23.41 27.12
C PRO A 481 26.98 24.21 26.96
N LEU A 482 28.14 23.55 27.02
CA LEU A 482 29.44 24.17 26.77
C LEU A 482 29.60 24.58 25.30
N ASP A 483 29.16 23.74 24.36
CA ASP A 483 29.18 24.07 22.93
C ASP A 483 28.22 25.22 22.61
N GLU A 484 27.05 25.27 23.26
CA GLU A 484 26.11 26.38 23.11
C GLU A 484 26.69 27.69 23.65
N MET A 485 27.29 27.66 24.85
CA MET A 485 27.98 28.80 25.44
C MET A 485 29.14 29.28 24.55
N ASN A 486 29.94 28.35 24.01
CA ASN A 486 31.06 28.66 23.12
C ASN A 486 30.57 29.30 21.82
N ARG A 487 29.45 28.84 21.24
CA ARG A 487 28.83 29.45 20.06
C ARG A 487 28.30 30.86 20.35
N GLU A 488 27.68 31.08 21.50
CA GLU A 488 27.17 32.40 21.89
C GLU A 488 28.33 33.38 22.13
N LEU A 489 29.38 32.93 22.82
CA LEU A 489 30.59 33.71 23.05
C LEU A 489 31.31 34.06 21.74
N LEU A 490 31.42 33.10 20.82
CA LEU A 490 31.95 33.32 19.48
C LEU A 490 31.13 34.38 18.73
N LYS A 491 29.80 34.31 18.78
CA LYS A 491 28.91 35.30 18.15
C LYS A 491 29.12 36.71 18.73
N LYS A 492 29.26 36.84 20.05
CA LYS A 492 29.57 38.12 20.73
C LYS A 492 30.92 38.67 20.25
N ARG A 493 31.98 37.85 20.26
CA ARG A 493 33.32 38.28 19.81
C ARG A 493 33.37 38.64 18.32
N ILE A 494 32.68 37.89 17.46
CA ILE A 494 32.56 38.23 16.03
C ILE A 494 31.92 39.61 15.87
N ASN A 495 30.83 39.91 16.59
CA ASN A 495 30.17 41.21 16.54
C ASN A 495 31.07 42.35 17.03
N GLU A 496 31.84 42.13 18.09
CA GLU A 496 32.84 43.11 18.57
C GLU A 496 33.91 43.40 17.53
N VAL A 497 34.49 42.37 16.89
CA VAL A 497 35.52 42.57 15.87
C VAL A 497 34.95 43.23 14.61
N LEU A 498 33.72 42.86 14.22
CA LEU A 498 32.99 43.48 13.11
C LEU A 498 32.65 44.95 13.36
N SER A 499 32.50 45.38 14.62
CA SER A 499 32.24 46.79 14.97
C SER A 499 33.40 47.73 14.61
N GLY A 500 34.64 47.22 14.55
CA GLY A 500 35.83 47.97 14.15
C GLY A 500 36.04 48.10 12.64
N LEU A 501 35.09 47.62 11.83
CA LEU A 501 35.06 47.82 10.38
C LEU A 501 34.15 48.98 10.01
N THR A 502 34.34 49.54 8.81
CA THR A 502 33.39 50.56 8.31
C THR A 502 32.00 49.94 8.13
N TYR A 503 30.95 50.77 8.24
CA TYR A 503 29.56 50.31 8.10
C TYR A 503 29.34 49.44 6.85
N ARG A 504 29.88 49.86 5.69
CA ARG A 504 29.77 49.12 4.42
C ARG A 504 30.50 47.78 4.45
N GLU A 505 31.70 47.72 5.05
CA GLU A 505 32.48 46.47 5.17
C GLU A 505 31.78 45.47 6.11
N ARG A 506 31.24 45.95 7.23
CA ARG A 506 30.53 45.14 8.21
C ARG A 506 29.26 44.52 7.63
N GLU A 507 28.40 45.33 7.03
CA GLU A 507 27.10 44.86 6.53
C GLU A 507 27.25 43.92 5.32
N ILE A 508 28.25 44.14 4.47
CA ILE A 508 28.59 43.19 3.39
C ILE A 508 28.99 41.83 3.96
N LEU A 509 29.82 41.78 5.01
CA LEU A 509 30.21 40.51 5.65
C LEU A 509 29.03 39.84 6.37
N ARG A 510 28.17 40.61 7.05
CA ARG A 510 27.00 40.04 7.77
C ARG A 510 26.02 39.36 6.83
N LEU A 511 25.72 39.99 5.69
CA LEU A 511 24.85 39.40 4.67
C LEU A 511 25.56 38.25 3.93
N ARG A 512 26.86 38.38 3.63
CA ARG A 512 27.59 37.35 2.89
C ARG A 512 27.66 36.02 3.64
N TYR A 513 27.99 36.06 4.93
CA TYR A 513 28.17 34.86 5.78
C TYR A 513 26.91 34.52 6.60
N GLY A 514 25.80 35.25 6.42
CA GLY A 514 24.54 34.99 7.12
C GLY A 514 24.59 35.25 8.63
N LEU A 515 25.46 36.15 9.09
CA LEU A 515 25.61 36.50 10.51
C LEU A 515 24.47 37.37 11.06
N ALA A 516 23.60 37.89 10.19
CA ALA A 516 22.39 38.64 10.56
C ALA A 516 21.17 37.71 10.67
N ASP A 517 20.76 37.12 9.54
CA ASP A 517 19.46 36.42 9.43
C ASP A 517 19.60 34.91 9.22
N GLY A 518 20.82 34.35 9.30
CA GLY A 518 21.10 32.93 9.05
C GLY A 518 21.20 32.54 7.57
N TYR A 519 20.85 33.43 6.65
CA TYR A 519 20.95 33.21 5.20
C TYR A 519 22.20 33.85 4.60
N SER A 520 22.93 33.10 3.79
CA SER A 520 24.08 33.62 3.03
C SER A 520 23.62 34.20 1.70
N TYR A 521 23.94 35.48 1.46
CA TYR A 521 23.59 36.16 0.21
C TYR A 521 24.74 36.06 -0.82
N THR A 522 24.38 35.95 -2.10
CA THR A 522 25.36 35.96 -3.21
C THR A 522 25.99 37.35 -3.41
N LEU A 523 27.20 37.42 -3.98
CA LEU A 523 27.86 38.72 -4.29
C LEU A 523 27.01 39.62 -5.20
N GLU A 524 26.18 39.03 -6.06
CA GLU A 524 25.27 39.76 -6.94
C GLU A 524 24.06 40.31 -6.18
N GLU A 525 23.48 39.54 -5.26
CA GLU A 525 22.39 40.00 -4.39
C GLU A 525 22.85 41.10 -3.45
N VAL A 526 24.02 40.93 -2.82
CA VAL A 526 24.63 41.98 -1.99
C VAL A 526 24.95 43.23 -2.83
N GLY A 527 25.41 43.05 -4.07
CA GLY A 527 25.65 44.15 -5.01
C GLY A 527 24.38 44.95 -5.34
N LYS A 528 23.25 44.26 -5.54
CA LYS A 528 21.94 44.90 -5.74
C LYS A 528 21.51 45.73 -4.52
N ILE A 529 21.67 45.19 -3.31
CA ILE A 529 21.29 45.88 -2.06
C ILE A 529 22.10 47.16 -1.86
N PHE A 530 23.42 47.11 -2.10
CA PHE A 530 24.30 48.28 -1.93
C PHE A 530 24.42 49.18 -3.16
N SER A 531 23.68 48.90 -4.23
CA SER A 531 23.74 49.58 -5.53
C SER A 531 25.17 49.66 -6.11
N VAL A 532 25.88 48.55 -6.05
CA VAL A 532 27.31 48.44 -6.40
C VAL A 532 27.54 47.19 -7.26
N THR A 533 28.52 47.23 -8.16
CA THR A 533 28.84 46.08 -9.01
C THR A 533 29.33 44.88 -8.20
N ARG A 534 29.04 43.66 -8.68
CA ARG A 534 29.47 42.39 -8.06
C ARG A 534 30.96 42.39 -7.71
N GLU A 535 31.82 42.82 -8.64
CA GLU A 535 33.27 42.83 -8.44
C GLU A 535 33.69 43.82 -7.35
N ARG A 536 32.97 44.94 -7.22
CA ARG A 536 33.24 45.91 -6.17
C ARG A 536 32.84 45.39 -4.78
N VAL A 537 31.78 44.59 -4.66
CA VAL A 537 31.46 43.88 -3.40
C VAL A 537 32.57 42.89 -3.04
N ARG A 538 33.08 42.11 -4.01
CA ARG A 538 34.20 41.18 -3.80
C ARG A 538 35.47 41.89 -3.32
N GLN A 539 35.78 43.05 -3.90
CA GLN A 539 36.92 43.88 -3.47
C GLN A 539 36.76 44.37 -2.02
N ILE A 540 35.55 44.82 -1.64
CA ILE A 540 35.27 45.29 -0.28
C ILE A 540 35.33 44.12 0.71
N GLU A 541 34.80 42.94 0.35
CA GLU A 541 34.92 41.71 1.14
C GLU A 541 36.40 41.35 1.37
N ALA A 542 37.19 41.24 0.30
CA ALA A 542 38.61 40.89 0.41
C ALA A 542 39.39 41.91 1.25
N LYS A 543 39.06 43.20 1.13
CA LYS A 543 39.66 44.27 1.95
C LYS A 543 39.23 44.15 3.42
N ALA A 544 37.97 43.84 3.69
CA ALA A 544 37.44 43.67 5.04
C ALA A 544 38.06 42.44 5.72
N VAL A 545 38.13 41.30 5.03
CA VAL A 545 38.80 40.08 5.52
C VAL A 545 40.27 40.34 5.79
N ARG A 546 40.98 41.05 4.90
CA ARG A 546 42.39 41.42 5.13
C ARG A 546 42.58 42.31 6.36
N LYS A 547 41.64 43.22 6.64
CA LYS A 547 41.65 44.02 7.89
C LYS A 547 41.39 43.16 9.13
N LEU A 548 40.53 42.14 9.02
CA LEU A 548 40.25 41.20 10.11
C LEU A 548 41.42 40.26 10.38
N GLN A 549 42.22 39.93 9.35
CA GLN A 549 43.45 39.13 9.45
C GLN A 549 44.61 39.84 10.15
N HIS A 550 44.52 41.16 10.41
CA HIS A 550 45.56 41.86 11.17
C HIS A 550 45.70 41.25 12.58
N PRO A 551 46.92 40.99 13.07
CA PRO A 551 47.16 40.17 14.28
C PRO A 551 46.41 40.67 15.52
N MET A 552 46.28 41.99 15.70
CA MET A 552 45.52 42.58 16.82
C MET A 552 44.03 42.19 16.84
N ARG A 553 43.40 41.99 15.69
CA ARG A 553 41.97 41.63 15.55
C ARG A 553 41.80 40.11 15.47
N ALA A 554 42.69 39.43 14.75
CA ALA A 554 42.71 37.99 14.63
C ALA A 554 42.90 37.28 15.99
N ARG A 555 43.76 37.81 16.87
CA ARG A 555 44.03 37.24 18.20
C ARG A 555 42.77 37.09 19.07
N LYS A 556 41.76 37.96 18.90
CA LYS A 556 40.48 37.87 19.64
C LYS A 556 39.61 36.69 19.22
N LEU A 557 39.73 36.25 17.96
CA LEU A 557 38.96 35.17 17.36
C LEU A 557 39.75 33.85 17.28
N LEU A 558 41.07 33.91 17.37
CA LEU A 558 41.96 32.75 17.25
C LEU A 558 41.67 31.69 18.32
N GLY A 559 41.26 32.10 19.51
CA GLY A 559 40.94 31.19 20.62
C GLY A 559 39.71 30.29 20.42
N PHE A 560 38.95 30.45 19.33
CA PHE A 560 37.82 29.57 18.98
C PHE A 560 38.15 28.59 17.84
N ILE A 561 39.39 28.60 17.34
CA ILE A 561 39.86 27.66 16.33
C ILE A 561 40.66 26.58 17.05
N ASP A 562 40.12 25.36 17.11
CA ASP A 562 40.90 24.19 17.50
C ASP A 562 42.07 24.06 16.51
N HIS A 563 43.31 24.17 17.03
CA HIS A 563 44.61 24.33 16.32
C HIS A 563 45.21 25.75 16.19
N ALA A 564 44.80 26.72 17.03
CA ALA A 564 45.35 28.08 17.09
C ALA A 564 46.90 28.16 17.18
N GLU A 565 47.56 27.19 17.83
CA GLU A 565 49.02 27.18 18.06
C GLU A 565 49.85 27.17 16.77
N LYS A 566 49.39 26.47 15.72
CA LYS A 566 50.10 26.43 14.41
C LYS A 566 49.99 27.74 13.64
N ILE A 567 48.94 28.51 13.90
CA ILE A 567 48.65 29.77 13.22
C ILE A 567 49.40 30.92 13.91
N GLU A 568 49.51 30.91 15.24
CA GLU A 568 50.33 31.88 15.99
C GLU A 568 51.80 31.85 15.57
N ALA A 569 52.36 30.65 15.34
CA ALA A 569 53.74 30.48 14.88
C ALA A 569 54.00 31.11 13.48
N GLN A 570 53.00 31.15 12.60
CA GLN A 570 53.11 31.79 11.28
C GLN A 570 53.05 33.32 11.35
N TYR A 571 52.28 33.90 12.27
CA TYR A 571 52.14 35.35 12.39
C TYR A 571 53.29 36.02 13.16
N ALA A 572 54.02 35.28 14.01
CA ALA A 572 55.20 35.78 14.72
C ALA A 572 56.42 36.02 13.81
N ALA A 573 56.41 35.52 12.57
CA ALA A 573 57.55 35.58 11.63
C ALA A 573 57.57 36.80 10.68
N ILE A 574 56.63 37.74 10.79
CA ILE A 574 56.53 38.92 9.90
C ILE A 574 57.16 40.15 10.59
N PRO A 575 58.21 40.78 10.03
CA PRO A 575 58.86 41.94 10.67
C PRO A 575 57.96 43.18 10.65
N HIS A 576 57.87 43.90 11.77
CA HIS A 576 57.23 45.21 11.84
C HIS A 576 58.06 46.28 11.10
N PRO A 577 57.46 47.19 10.30
CA PRO A 577 58.17 48.37 9.83
C PRO A 577 58.38 49.36 11.00
N PRO A 578 59.48 50.13 11.01
CA PRO A 578 59.79 51.03 12.11
C PRO A 578 58.77 52.18 12.17
N LEU A 579 58.39 52.55 13.39
CA LEU A 579 57.60 53.76 13.66
C LEU A 579 58.39 55.00 13.22
N PRO A 580 57.76 56.01 12.59
CA PRO A 580 58.42 57.28 12.35
C PRO A 580 58.65 57.98 13.69
N LEU A 581 59.89 58.40 13.93
CA LEU A 581 60.26 59.26 15.05
C LEU A 581 59.77 60.67 14.72
N ASP A 582 58.81 61.15 15.51
CA ASP A 582 58.80 62.48 16.14
C ASP A 582 57.81 62.46 17.32
#